data_AF-A0A377CAK5-F1
#
_entry.id   AF-A0A377CAK5-F1
#
_cell.length_a   1.000
_cell.length_b   1.000
_cell.length_c   1.000
_cell.angle_alpha   90.00
_cell.angle_beta   90.00
_cell.angle_gamma   90.00
#
_symmetry.space_group_name_H-M   'P 1'
#
loop_
_entity.id
_entity.type
_entity.pdbx_description
1 polymer ?
#
loop_
_entity_poly.entity_id
_entity_poly.type
_entity_poly.pdbx_seq_one_letter_code
_entity_poly.pdbx_strand_id
1 'polypeptide(L)'
;MPKNTVPLSFTAHEVTGLIREGATVCGVRVRNHLTGETQALHAPVVVNAAGIWGQHIAEYADLRIRMFPAKGSLLIMDHRINQHVINRCRKPSDADILVPGDTIFADWHHLFYVLITTRLTIIE
;
A
#
# COMPACT_ATOMS: atom_id res chain seq x y z
N MET A 1 -6.05 -35.79 15.82
CA MET A 1 -5.99 -35.45 14.38
C MET A 1 -5.36 -34.08 14.24
N PRO A 2 -4.30 -33.89 13.44
CA PRO A 2 -3.72 -32.57 13.27
C PRO A 2 -4.74 -31.67 12.58
N LYS A 3 -5.04 -30.51 13.18
CA LYS A 3 -5.82 -29.47 12.51
C LYS A 3 -4.94 -28.96 11.37
N ASN A 4 -5.29 -29.27 10.11
CA ASN A 4 -4.71 -28.60 8.95
C ASN A 4 -4.91 -27.10 9.14
N THR A 5 -3.88 -26.44 9.65
CA THR A 5 -3.94 -25.02 9.97
C THR A 5 -3.50 -24.32 8.71
N VAL A 6 -4.47 -23.98 7.86
CA VAL A 6 -4.21 -23.12 6.71
C VAL A 6 -3.65 -21.81 7.27
N PRO A 7 -2.48 -21.34 6.78
CA PRO A 7 -1.91 -20.08 7.24
C PRO A 7 -2.94 -18.95 7.12
N LEU A 8 -3.06 -18.13 8.17
CA LEU A 8 -3.95 -16.96 8.16
C LEU A 8 -3.38 -15.79 7.34
N SER A 9 -2.08 -15.83 7.00
CA SER A 9 -1.39 -14.79 6.26
C SER A 9 -0.38 -15.39 5.30
N PHE A 10 -0.33 -14.86 4.08
CA PHE A 10 0.60 -15.24 3.03
C PHE A 10 1.36 -13.99 2.56
N THR A 11 2.69 -14.05 2.55
CA THR A 11 3.55 -13.01 1.97
C THR A 11 4.23 -13.54 0.71
N ALA A 12 4.69 -12.65 -0.18
CA ALA A 12 5.19 -13.01 -1.53
C ALA A 12 4.17 -13.74 -2.42
N HIS A 13 2.89 -13.69 -2.07
CA HIS A 13 1.79 -14.28 -2.82
C HIS A 13 1.03 -13.17 -3.56
N GLU A 14 1.19 -13.13 -4.88
CA GLU A 14 0.45 -12.22 -5.74
C GLU A 14 -0.89 -12.82 -6.11
N VAL A 15 -1.97 -12.03 -6.07
CA VAL A 15 -3.26 -12.41 -6.64
C VAL A 15 -3.19 -12.28 -8.16
N THR A 16 -3.33 -13.41 -8.85
CA THR A 16 -3.25 -13.51 -10.32
C THR A 16 -4.60 -13.71 -10.99
N GLY A 17 -5.68 -13.75 -10.20
CA GLY A 17 -7.04 -13.80 -10.72
C GLY A 17 -8.09 -14.02 -9.64
N LEU A 18 -9.34 -13.75 -9.99
CA LEU A 18 -10.50 -14.08 -9.16
C LEU A 18 -11.08 -15.44 -9.56
N ILE A 19 -11.61 -16.17 -8.58
CA ILE A 19 -12.43 -17.36 -8.80
C ILE A 19 -13.88 -16.88 -8.75
N ARG A 20 -14.65 -17.17 -9.81
CA ARG A 20 -16.00 -16.60 -9.99
C ARG A 20 -17.02 -17.65 -10.40
N GLU A 21 -18.23 -17.50 -9.90
CA GLU A 21 -19.43 -18.22 -10.33
C GLU A 21 -20.46 -17.18 -10.81
N GLY A 22 -20.50 -16.97 -12.12
CA GLY A 22 -21.24 -15.84 -12.70
C GLY A 22 -20.70 -14.49 -12.19
N ALA A 23 -21.58 -13.70 -11.57
CA ALA A 23 -21.23 -12.41 -10.98
C ALA A 23 -20.61 -12.52 -9.58
N THR A 24 -20.65 -13.69 -8.95
CA THR A 24 -20.19 -13.88 -7.57
C THR A 24 -18.71 -14.22 -7.53
N VAL A 25 -17.93 -13.54 -6.68
CA VAL A 25 -16.54 -13.88 -6.39
C VAL A 25 -16.49 -14.89 -5.25
N CYS A 26 -15.86 -16.03 -5.49
CA CYS A 26 -15.79 -17.18 -4.57
C CYS A 26 -14.37 -17.44 -4.03
N GLY A 27 -13.41 -16.58 -4.37
CA GLY A 27 -12.01 -16.74 -3.98
C GLY A 27 -11.02 -16.07 -4.92
N VAL A 28 -9.75 -16.41 -4.73
CA VAL A 28 -8.61 -15.87 -5.49
C VAL A 28 -7.67 -16.99 -5.94
N ARG A 29 -7.03 -16.80 -7.10
CA ARG A 29 -5.82 -17.55 -7.46
C ARG A 29 -4.62 -16.73 -7.05
N VAL A 30 -3.66 -17.37 -6.39
CA VAL A 30 -2.42 -16.72 -5.98
C VAL A 30 -1.21 -17.45 -6.53
N ARG A 31 -0.14 -16.70 -6.79
CA ARG A 31 1.17 -17.23 -7.16
C ARG A 31 2.19 -16.84 -6.10
N ASN A 32 2.90 -17.83 -5.56
CA ASN A 32 4.05 -17.61 -4.69
C ASN A 32 5.27 -17.25 -5.55
N HIS A 33 5.82 -16.05 -5.39
CA HIS A 33 6.99 -15.60 -6.16
C HIS A 33 8.30 -16.27 -5.73
N LEU A 34 8.36 -16.87 -4.54
CA LEU A 34 9.55 -17.55 -4.04
C LEU A 34 9.66 -18.98 -4.60
N THR A 35 8.53 -19.69 -4.72
CA THR A 35 8.50 -21.09 -5.20
C THR A 35 8.02 -21.23 -6.64
N GLY A 36 7.32 -20.22 -7.16
CA GLY A 36 6.64 -20.26 -8.46
C GLY A 36 5.30 -20.98 -8.43
N GLU A 37 4.92 -21.60 -7.32
CA GLU A 37 3.69 -22.38 -7.19
C GLU A 37 2.44 -21.51 -7.26
N THR A 38 1.37 -22.08 -7.79
CA THR A 38 0.05 -21.44 -7.82
C THR A 38 -0.95 -22.24 -7.00
N GLN A 39 -1.84 -21.55 -6.29
CA GLN A 39 -2.88 -22.18 -5.48
C GLN A 39 -4.19 -21.37 -5.54
N ALA A 40 -5.30 -22.06 -5.31
CA ALA A 40 -6.63 -21.47 -5.22
C ALA A 40 -7.03 -21.33 -3.74
N LEU A 41 -7.41 -20.12 -3.34
CA LEU A 41 -7.92 -19.83 -2.00
C LEU A 41 -9.38 -19.43 -2.12
N HIS A 42 -10.26 -20.27 -1.58
CA HIS A 42 -11.70 -20.03 -1.59
C HIS A 42 -12.16 -19.27 -0.35
N ALA A 43 -13.03 -18.29 -0.55
CA ALA A 43 -13.60 -17.49 0.52
C ALA A 43 -15.00 -17.00 0.13
N PRO A 44 -15.94 -16.90 1.08
CA PRO A 44 -17.28 -16.36 0.81
C PRO A 44 -17.27 -14.85 0.53
N VAL A 45 -16.20 -14.15 0.93
CA VAL A 45 -16.02 -12.71 0.73
C VAL A 45 -14.56 -12.44 0.38
N VAL A 46 -14.34 -11.59 -0.63
CA VAL A 46 -13.01 -11.10 -1.04
C VAL A 46 -13.03 -9.58 -1.00
N VAL A 47 -12.05 -8.97 -0.32
CA VAL A 47 -11.90 -7.52 -0.23
C VAL A 47 -10.65 -7.09 -1.01
N ASN A 48 -10.82 -6.20 -1.98
CA ASN A 48 -9.70 -5.60 -2.69
C ASN A 48 -9.12 -4.43 -1.88
N ALA A 49 -8.03 -4.67 -1.17
CA ALA A 49 -7.29 -3.68 -0.39
C ALA A 49 -5.87 -3.44 -0.94
N ALA A 50 -5.66 -3.64 -2.24
CA ALA A 50 -4.33 -3.64 -2.86
C ALA A 50 -3.77 -2.23 -3.20
N GLY A 51 -4.28 -1.17 -2.57
CA GLY A 51 -3.81 0.20 -2.83
C GLY A 51 -3.83 0.58 -4.32
N ILE A 52 -2.72 1.11 -4.85
CA ILE A 52 -2.58 1.53 -6.25
C ILE A 52 -2.69 0.36 -7.26
N TRP A 53 -2.48 -0.87 -6.80
CA TRP A 53 -2.63 -2.09 -7.60
C TRP A 53 -4.08 -2.59 -7.62
N GLY A 54 -4.98 -1.99 -6.85
CA GLY A 54 -6.38 -2.38 -6.76
C GLY A 54 -7.11 -2.33 -8.10
N GLN A 55 -6.74 -1.40 -8.99
CA GLN A 55 -7.29 -1.36 -10.36
C GLN A 55 -7.07 -2.67 -11.13
N HIS A 56 -5.88 -3.26 -11.03
CA HIS A 56 -5.55 -4.50 -11.74
C HIS A 56 -6.34 -5.69 -11.18
N ILE A 57 -6.55 -5.74 -9.85
CA ILE A 57 -7.39 -6.77 -9.24
C ILE A 57 -8.86 -6.63 -9.67
N ALA A 58 -9.34 -5.40 -9.86
CA ALA A 58 -10.71 -5.13 -10.32
C ALA A 58 -10.93 -5.56 -11.78
N GLU A 59 -9.90 -5.48 -12.63
CA GLU A 59 -9.96 -5.96 -14.02
C GLU A 59 -10.29 -7.45 -14.11
N TYR A 60 -9.85 -8.27 -13.13
CA TYR A 60 -10.23 -9.70 -13.05
C TYR A 60 -11.74 -9.93 -12.83
N ALA A 61 -12.46 -8.91 -12.36
CA ALA A 61 -13.92 -8.91 -12.23
C ALA A 61 -14.62 -8.25 -13.43
N ASP A 62 -13.91 -7.95 -14.52
CA ASP A 62 -14.38 -7.16 -15.66
C ASP A 62 -14.78 -5.71 -15.29
N LEU A 63 -14.26 -5.20 -14.17
CA LEU A 63 -14.48 -3.84 -13.71
C LEU A 63 -13.32 -2.95 -14.15
N ARG A 64 -13.64 -1.76 -14.66
CA ARG A 64 -12.64 -0.75 -15.01
C ARG A 64 -12.61 0.35 -13.96
N ILE A 65 -11.61 0.32 -13.09
CA ILE A 65 -11.32 1.39 -12.13
C ILE A 65 -10.08 2.13 -12.62
N ARG A 66 -10.19 3.43 -12.87
CA ARG A 66 -9.03 4.26 -13.23
C ARG A 66 -8.41 4.86 -11.97
N MET A 67 -7.20 4.45 -11.64
CA MET A 67 -6.43 5.07 -10.55
C MET A 67 -5.31 5.93 -11.13
N PHE A 68 -5.15 7.14 -10.59
CA PHE A 68 -4.00 8.00 -10.86
C PHE A 68 -3.05 7.98 -9.64
N PRO A 69 -2.02 7.13 -9.63
CA PRO A 69 -1.04 7.12 -8.57
C PRO A 69 -0.19 8.40 -8.62
N ALA A 70 -0.21 9.20 -7.55
CA ALA A 70 0.71 10.31 -7.41
C ALA A 70 1.93 9.88 -6.60
N LYS A 71 3.13 10.19 -7.12
CA LYS A 71 4.38 9.90 -6.41
C LYS A 71 4.59 10.89 -5.28
N GLY A 72 4.93 10.33 -4.13
CA GLY A 72 5.46 11.03 -2.97
C GLY A 72 6.97 10.98 -2.87
N SER A 73 7.60 11.96 -2.22
CA SER A 73 9.00 11.85 -1.78
C SER A 73 9.18 12.51 -0.42
N LEU A 74 10.06 11.91 0.37
CA LEU A 74 10.41 12.34 1.71
C LEU A 74 11.89 12.73 1.75
N LEU A 75 12.17 14.00 2.06
CA LEU A 75 13.53 14.49 2.28
C LEU A 75 13.83 14.47 3.79
N ILE A 76 14.96 13.85 4.15
CA ILE A 76 15.47 13.70 5.51
C ILE A 76 16.86 14.35 5.55
N MET A 77 17.11 15.23 6.53
CA MET A 77 18.36 15.99 6.67
C MET A 77 18.94 15.79 8.07
N ASP A 78 20.27 15.71 8.19
CA ASP A 78 20.99 15.37 9.43
C ASP A 78 21.16 16.53 10.44
N HIS A 79 20.70 17.74 10.10
CA HIS A 79 20.80 18.92 10.94
C HIS A 79 19.44 19.60 11.09
N ARG A 80 19.22 20.17 12.28
CA ARG A 80 18.02 20.93 12.60
C ARG A 80 18.16 22.40 12.16
N ILE A 81 17.20 22.86 11.37
CA ILE A 81 17.03 24.23 10.84
C ILE A 81 16.10 25.07 11.73
N ASN A 82 15.21 24.45 12.50
CA ASN A 82 14.15 25.05 13.33
C ASN A 82 13.56 24.06 14.36
N GLN A 83 12.93 24.56 15.42
CA GLN A 83 12.37 23.72 16.52
C GLN A 83 10.85 23.51 16.47
N HIS A 84 10.16 24.09 15.50
CA HIS A 84 8.69 24.04 15.40
C HIS A 84 8.24 23.41 14.09
N VAL A 85 6.99 22.94 14.02
CA VAL A 85 6.40 22.60 12.72
C VAL A 85 6.21 23.89 11.94
N ILE A 86 6.75 23.98 10.72
CA ILE A 86 6.43 25.05 9.79
C ILE A 86 5.48 24.47 8.74
N ASN A 87 4.29 25.05 8.64
CA ASN A 87 3.33 24.76 7.60
C ASN A 87 3.10 26.01 6.77
N ARG A 88 3.16 25.91 5.45
CA ARG A 88 2.96 27.07 4.55
C ARG A 88 1.52 27.61 4.57
N CYS A 89 0.57 26.90 5.20
CA CYS A 89 -0.83 27.30 5.38
C CYS A 89 -1.52 27.77 4.08
N ARG A 90 -1.20 27.11 2.96
CA ARG A 90 -1.81 27.34 1.64
C ARG A 90 -2.55 26.09 1.17
N LYS A 91 -3.17 26.16 -0.01
CA LYS A 91 -3.71 24.96 -0.69
C LYS A 91 -2.58 23.91 -0.81
N PRO A 92 -2.84 22.63 -0.43
CA PRO A 92 -1.82 21.60 -0.40
C PRO A 92 -1.09 21.41 -1.73
N SER A 93 0.22 21.29 -1.66
CA SER A 93 1.15 21.10 -2.77
C SER A 93 2.49 20.63 -2.18
N ASP A 94 3.44 20.30 -3.05
CA ASP A 94 4.68 19.68 -2.60
C ASP A 94 5.49 20.61 -1.69
N ALA A 95 6.19 20.00 -0.74
CA ALA A 95 7.08 20.67 0.19
C ALA A 95 6.42 21.71 1.13
N ASP A 96 5.18 21.48 1.54
CA ASP A 96 4.40 22.46 2.32
C ASP A 96 4.56 22.39 3.84
N ILE A 97 5.08 21.29 4.36
CA ILE A 97 5.27 21.09 5.80
C ILE A 97 6.71 20.69 6.10
N LEU A 98 7.34 21.41 7.00
CA LEU A 98 8.63 21.07 7.58
C LEU A 98 8.39 20.66 9.04
N VAL A 99 8.51 19.36 9.30
CA VAL A 99 8.34 18.82 10.65
C VAL A 99 9.72 18.52 11.23
N PRO A 100 10.13 19.15 12.34
CA PRO A 100 11.29 18.71 13.10
C PRO A 100 10.95 17.37 13.75
N GLY A 101 11.71 16.33 13.40
CA GLY A 101 11.65 15.02 14.03
C GLY A 101 12.70 14.87 15.12
N ASP A 102 12.33 14.19 16.20
CA ASP A 102 13.28 13.63 17.15
C ASP A 102 13.50 12.15 16.78
N THR A 103 14.77 11.78 16.61
CA THR A 103 15.36 10.46 16.36
C THR A 103 14.48 9.38 15.72
N ILE A 104 14.80 9.01 14.47
CA ILE A 104 14.44 7.70 13.90
C ILE A 104 15.56 6.73 14.32
N PHE A 105 15.22 5.67 15.05
CA PHE A 105 16.13 4.72 15.71
C PHE A 105 17.38 4.31 14.91
N ALA A 106 18.54 4.87 15.31
CA ALA A 106 19.85 4.22 15.42
C ALA A 106 20.76 5.21 16.17
N ASP A 107 21.36 4.77 17.28
CA ASP A 107 22.18 5.53 18.23
C ASP A 107 23.12 6.60 17.63
N TRP A 108 22.65 7.81 17.32
CA TRP A 108 23.46 9.04 17.21
C TRP A 108 22.55 10.28 17.35
N HIS A 109 23.00 11.29 18.10
CA HIS A 109 22.28 12.53 18.43
C HIS A 109 22.13 13.50 17.23
N HIS A 110 21.41 13.10 16.18
CA HIS A 110 21.13 13.99 15.05
C HIS A 110 19.65 13.97 14.66
N LEU A 111 19.06 15.17 14.62
CA LEU A 111 17.62 15.44 14.51
C LEU A 111 17.26 15.68 13.05
N PHE A 112 16.22 15.02 12.55
CA PHE A 112 15.90 15.01 11.12
C PHE A 112 14.62 15.76 10.74
N TYR A 113 14.48 16.11 9.46
CA TYR A 113 13.26 16.68 8.87
C TYR A 113 12.40 15.67 8.13
N VAL A 114 11.08 15.92 8.14
CA VAL A 114 10.11 15.15 7.36
C VAL A 114 9.28 16.09 6.48
N LEU A 115 9.25 15.79 5.18
CA LEU A 115 8.48 16.44 4.13
C LEU A 115 7.60 15.39 3.43
N ILE A 116 6.27 15.51 3.44
CA ILE A 116 5.36 14.46 2.93
C ILE A 116 4.59 14.95 1.70
N THR A 117 4.40 14.09 0.71
CA THR A 117 3.34 14.21 -0.31
C THR A 117 2.89 12.80 -0.71
N THR A 118 1.60 12.47 -0.64
CA THR A 118 1.00 11.35 -1.40
C THR A 118 -0.46 11.69 -1.70
N ARG A 119 -0.92 11.39 -2.92
CA ARG A 119 -2.33 11.54 -3.33
C ARG A 119 -2.74 10.33 -4.17
N LEU A 120 -3.87 9.73 -3.86
CA LEU A 120 -4.53 8.72 -4.71
C LEU A 120 -5.87 9.30 -5.14
N THR A 121 -6.11 9.36 -6.44
CA THR A 121 -7.42 9.79 -6.99
C THR A 121 -8.02 8.63 -7.78
N ILE A 122 -9.23 8.21 -7.40
CA ILE A 122 -10.07 7.33 -8.21
C ILE A 122 -10.84 8.24 -9.17
N ILE A 123 -10.75 7.97 -10.46
CA ILE A 123 -11.45 8.74 -11.50
C ILE A 123 -12.59 7.87 -12.04
N GLU A 124 -13.82 8.36 -11.92
CA GLU A 124 -15.03 7.75 -12.48
C GLU A 124 -14.98 7.67 -14.02
#